data_AF-X6LLB1-F1
#
_entry.id   AF-X6LLB1-F1
#
_cell.length_a   1.000
_cell.length_b   1.000
_cell.length_c   1.000
_cell.angle_alpha   90.00
_cell.angle_beta   90.00
_cell.angle_gamma   90.00
#
_symmetry.space_group_name_H-M   'P 1'
#
loop_
_entity.id
_entity.type
_entity.pdbx_description
1 polymer ?
#
loop_
_entity_poly.entity_id
_entity_poly.type
_entity_poly.pdbx_seq_one_letter_code
_entity_poly.pdbx_strand_id
1 'polypeptide(L)'
;MHHIVLFNRSIVKSRIHSINEIEKNTKLKAWLQHCTSNEYYSIIMTSLPNAMCEYLNNPRMLNVIGFQSQDIQNYINSYFKNNNESNILMKKLNNNRILKLLGHTPLYLRLFCYLSRQNKSNNDKWDEMTLSKLYEILLKTKWIE
;
A
#
# COMPACT_ATOMS: atom_id res chain seq x y z
N MET A 1 -8.37 -2.31 0.82
CA MET A 1 -8.18 -3.11 -0.41
C MET A 1 -8.01 -2.12 -1.56
N HIS A 2 -7.09 -2.29 -2.50
CA HIS A 2 -6.95 -1.40 -3.66
C HIS A 2 -7.11 -2.26 -4.92
N HIS A 3 -7.69 -1.72 -5.99
CA HIS A 3 -7.83 -2.41 -7.27
C HIS A 3 -6.83 -1.82 -8.26
N ILE A 4 -6.21 -2.69 -9.05
CA ILE A 4 -5.40 -2.34 -10.21
C ILE A 4 -6.20 -2.75 -11.44
N VAL A 5 -6.51 -1.82 -12.30
CA VAL A 5 -7.10 -2.09 -13.62
C VAL A 5 -5.97 -2.12 -14.63
N LEU A 6 -5.85 -3.22 -15.40
CA LEU A 6 -4.87 -3.36 -16.48
C LEU A 6 -5.58 -3.41 -17.84
N PHE A 7 -5.04 -2.72 -18.84
CA PHE A 7 -5.26 -3.03 -20.26
C PHE A 7 -3.94 -3.48 -20.89
N ASN A 8 -4.01 -4.34 -21.92
CA ASN A 8 -2.86 -5.12 -22.40
C ASN A 8 -2.21 -4.53 -23.67
N ARG A 9 -0.87 -4.55 -23.66
CA ARG A 9 0.16 -4.23 -24.67
C ARG A 9 0.42 -2.75 -25.05
N SER A 10 1.68 -2.35 -24.82
CA SER A 10 2.33 -1.01 -24.93
C SER A 10 2.15 -0.06 -23.74
N ILE A 11 3.12 -0.06 -22.83
CA ILE A 11 3.10 0.66 -21.53
C ILE A 11 3.26 2.18 -21.74
N VAL A 12 2.19 2.96 -21.58
CA VAL A 12 2.29 4.38 -21.24
C VAL A 12 2.00 4.52 -19.75
N LYS A 13 3.01 4.91 -18.98
CA LYS A 13 2.94 4.96 -17.50
C LYS A 13 2.36 6.31 -17.04
N SER A 14 1.05 6.48 -17.09
CA SER A 14 0.36 7.57 -16.38
C SER A 14 -0.13 7.06 -15.02
N ARG A 15 0.52 7.48 -13.93
CA ARG A 15 0.10 7.13 -12.56
C ARG A 15 -0.95 8.12 -12.09
N ILE A 16 -2.23 7.71 -12.08
CA ILE A 16 -3.32 8.55 -11.58
C ILE A 16 -3.69 8.12 -10.16
N HIS A 17 -3.68 9.07 -9.23
CA HIS A 17 -3.70 8.80 -7.80
C HIS A 17 -5.11 8.62 -7.20
N SER A 18 -6.15 9.12 -7.86
CA SER A 18 -7.53 8.92 -7.42
C SER A 18 -8.54 9.19 -8.54
N ILE A 19 -9.50 8.29 -8.73
CA ILE A 19 -10.60 8.45 -9.70
C ILE A 19 -11.46 9.68 -9.37
N ASN A 20 -11.60 10.05 -8.09
CA ASN A 20 -12.37 11.24 -7.68
C ASN A 20 -11.77 12.55 -8.22
N GLU A 21 -10.47 12.58 -8.51
CA GLU A 21 -9.83 13.75 -9.13
C GLU A 21 -10.01 13.75 -10.65
N ILE A 22 -10.15 12.56 -11.26
CA ILE A 22 -10.37 12.41 -12.69
C ILE A 22 -11.75 12.94 -13.09
N GLU A 23 -12.78 12.65 -12.31
CA GLU A 23 -14.14 13.09 -12.62
C GLU A 23 -14.28 14.61 -12.70
N LYS A 24 -13.50 15.33 -11.89
CA LYS A 24 -13.49 16.80 -11.87
C LYS A 24 -12.70 17.41 -13.04
N ASN A 25 -11.88 16.63 -13.74
CA ASN A 25 -11.01 17.10 -14.81
C ASN A 25 -11.49 16.57 -16.17
N THR A 26 -12.34 17.36 -16.84
CA THR A 26 -12.95 17.00 -18.13
C THR A 26 -11.92 16.72 -19.23
N LYS A 27 -10.80 17.46 -19.25
CA LYS A 27 -9.70 17.25 -20.21
C LYS A 27 -9.02 15.89 -19.99
N LEU A 28 -8.75 15.55 -18.73
CA LEU A 28 -8.14 14.27 -18.37
C LEU A 28 -9.09 13.10 -18.67
N LYS A 29 -10.38 13.24 -18.39
CA LYS A 29 -11.40 12.24 -18.72
C LYS A 29 -11.46 11.98 -20.23
N ALA A 30 -11.49 13.04 -21.05
CA ALA A 30 -11.50 12.92 -22.50
C ALA A 30 -10.22 12.25 -23.04
N TRP A 31 -9.06 12.61 -22.48
CA TRP A 31 -7.79 11.97 -22.83
C TRP A 31 -7.76 10.48 -22.47
N LEU A 32 -8.24 10.11 -21.28
CA LEU A 32 -8.34 8.71 -20.86
C LEU A 32 -9.28 7.91 -21.76
N GLN A 33 -10.45 8.46 -22.11
CA GLN A 33 -11.39 7.82 -23.02
C GLN A 33 -10.78 7.58 -24.41
N HIS A 34 -10.00 8.55 -24.92
CA HIS A 34 -9.25 8.38 -26.16
C HIS A 34 -8.23 7.24 -26.04
N CYS A 35 -7.45 7.22 -24.97
CA CYS A 35 -6.44 6.19 -24.75
C CYS A 35 -7.06 4.79 -24.55
N THR A 36 -8.22 4.66 -23.89
CA THR A 36 -8.89 3.36 -23.71
C THR A 36 -9.58 2.84 -24.97
N SER A 37 -9.85 3.72 -25.94
CA SER A 37 -10.49 3.35 -27.22
C SER A 37 -9.48 2.99 -28.31
N ASN A 38 -8.19 3.16 -28.04
CA ASN A 38 -7.13 3.06 -29.03
C ASN A 38 -6.19 1.90 -28.70
N GLU A 39 -6.02 0.96 -29.64
CA GLU A 39 -5.24 -0.27 -29.48
C GLU A 39 -3.73 -0.04 -29.31
N TYR A 40 -3.23 1.18 -29.57
CA TYR A 40 -1.81 1.52 -29.41
C TYR A 40 -1.41 1.81 -27.95
N TYR A 41 -2.38 1.95 -27.03
CA TYR A 41 -2.11 2.32 -25.64
C TYR A 41 -2.52 1.22 -24.65
N SER A 42 -1.67 0.97 -23.66
CA SER A 42 -2.05 0.32 -22.41
C SER A 42 -2.09 1.31 -21.27
N ILE A 43 -3.17 1.25 -20.50
CA ILE A 43 -3.35 2.07 -19.30
C ILE A 43 -3.39 1.15 -18.08
N ILE A 44 -2.65 1.54 -17.05
CA ILE A 44 -2.74 0.95 -15.71
C ILE A 44 -3.34 2.00 -14.78
N MET A 45 -4.51 1.70 -14.22
CA MET A 45 -5.19 2.57 -13.26
C MET A 45 -5.22 1.91 -11.89
N THR A 46 -5.03 2.70 -10.85
CA THR A 46 -5.17 2.24 -9.47
C THR A 46 -6.30 2.99 -8.80
N SER A 47 -7.20 2.27 -8.14
CA SER A 47 -8.32 2.88 -7.46
C SER A 47 -8.65 2.21 -6.13
N LEU A 48 -9.47 2.90 -5.35
CA LEU A 48 -10.16 2.31 -4.21
C LEU A 48 -11.26 1.36 -4.71
N PRO A 49 -11.67 0.35 -3.92
CA PRO A 49 -12.63 -0.68 -4.33
C PRO A 49 -13.98 -0.18 -4.80
N ASN A 50 -14.37 0.98 -4.31
CA ASN A 50 -15.67 1.58 -4.59
C ASN A 50 -15.55 2.80 -5.53
N ALA A 51 -14.36 3.02 -6.10
CA ALA A 51 -14.14 4.02 -7.12
C ALA A 51 -13.93 3.29 -8.44
N MET A 52 -15.00 3.17 -9.22
CA MET A 52 -14.97 2.64 -10.58
C MET A 52 -15.26 3.76 -11.58
N CYS A 53 -14.60 3.70 -12.73
CA CYS A 53 -14.87 4.60 -13.83
C CYS A 53 -15.86 3.94 -14.78
N GLU A 54 -17.09 4.44 -14.84
CA GLU A 54 -18.16 3.92 -15.71
C GLU A 54 -17.79 3.92 -17.20
N TYR A 55 -16.88 4.79 -17.62
CA TYR A 55 -16.45 4.92 -19.01
C TYR A 55 -15.38 3.89 -19.43
N LEU A 56 -14.99 2.96 -18.56
CA LEU A 56 -14.06 1.89 -18.90
C LEU A 56 -14.81 0.72 -19.54
N ASN A 57 -14.55 0.49 -20.83
CA ASN A 57 -15.13 -0.63 -21.56
C ASN A 57 -14.39 -1.95 -21.21
N ASN A 58 -15.05 -2.82 -20.45
CA ASN A 58 -14.57 -4.16 -20.09
C ASN A 58 -13.12 -4.23 -19.56
N PRO A 59 -12.80 -3.50 -18.46
CA PRO A 59 -11.46 -3.51 -17.87
C PRO A 59 -11.05 -4.88 -17.30
N ARG A 60 -9.76 -5.25 -17.44
CA ARG A 60 -9.21 -6.34 -16.64
C ARG A 60 -8.95 -5.85 -15.21
N MET A 61 -9.73 -6.36 -14.28
CA MET A 61 -9.63 -6.02 -12.86
C MET A 61 -8.64 -6.95 -12.14
N LEU A 62 -7.71 -6.37 -11.39
CA LEU A 62 -6.83 -7.05 -10.44
C LEU A 62 -7.02 -6.45 -9.05
N ASN A 63 -6.84 -7.29 -8.03
CA ASN A 63 -6.97 -6.88 -6.62
C ASN A 63 -5.59 -6.89 -5.95
N VAL A 64 -5.26 -5.81 -5.25
CA VAL A 64 -4.09 -5.76 -4.37
C VAL A 64 -4.49 -6.33 -3.01
N ILE A 65 -4.08 -7.57 -2.76
CA ILE A 65 -4.44 -8.35 -1.57
C ILE A 65 -3.48 -8.17 -0.38
N GLY A 66 -2.40 -7.40 -0.55
CA GLY A 66 -1.38 -7.18 0.49
C GLY A 66 -0.27 -8.23 0.46
N PHE A 67 0.52 -8.26 1.54
CA PHE A 67 1.65 -9.17 1.74
C PHE A 67 1.22 -10.49 2.36
N GLN A 68 1.83 -11.59 1.93
CA GLN A 68 1.79 -12.87 2.61
C GLN A 68 2.83 -12.93 3.73
N SER A 69 2.77 -13.96 4.58
CA SER A 69 3.73 -14.10 5.69
C SER A 69 5.19 -14.14 5.23
N GLN A 70 5.48 -14.78 4.09
CA GLN A 70 6.82 -14.80 3.52
C GLN A 70 7.25 -13.41 3.01
N ASP A 71 6.33 -12.67 2.39
CA ASP A 71 6.60 -11.29 1.94
C ASP A 71 6.91 -10.37 3.12
N ILE A 72 6.20 -10.53 4.24
CA ILE A 72 6.45 -9.78 5.48
C ILE A 72 7.87 -10.04 5.97
N GLN A 73 8.26 -11.30 6.06
CA GLN A 73 9.61 -11.69 6.49
C GLN A 73 10.68 -11.13 5.55
N ASN A 74 10.49 -11.31 4.23
CA ASN A 74 11.42 -10.82 3.20
C ASN A 74 11.55 -9.30 3.25
N TYR A 75 10.43 -8.59 3.44
CA TYR A 75 10.39 -7.14 3.55
C TYR A 75 11.16 -6.64 4.77
N ILE A 76 10.89 -7.21 5.96
CA ILE A 76 11.58 -6.83 7.20
C ILE A 76 13.08 -7.10 7.07
N ASN A 77 13.44 -8.30 6.63
CA ASN A 77 14.83 -8.69 6.41
C ASN A 77 15.55 -7.72 5.46
N SER A 78 14.91 -7.34 4.35
CA SER A 78 15.46 -6.37 3.40
C SER A 78 15.58 -4.97 4.00
N TYR A 79 14.57 -4.49 4.72
CA TYR A 79 14.56 -3.17 5.35
C TYR A 79 15.70 -2.99 6.37
N PHE A 80 15.99 -4.06 7.11
CA PHE A 80 17.01 -4.09 8.16
C PHE A 80 18.35 -4.68 7.71
N LYS A 81 18.51 -5.06 6.44
CA LYS A 81 19.72 -5.70 5.89
C LYS A 81 20.15 -6.94 6.69
N ASN A 82 19.18 -7.78 7.08
CA ASN A 82 19.39 -9.01 7.85
C ASN A 82 20.10 -8.83 9.22
N ASN A 83 19.94 -7.68 9.87
CA ASN A 83 20.48 -7.45 11.21
C ASN A 83 19.60 -8.06 12.32
N ASN A 84 20.04 -8.04 13.58
CA ASN A 84 19.26 -8.55 14.71
C ASN A 84 17.90 -7.85 14.93
N GLU A 85 17.72 -6.61 14.46
CA GLU A 85 16.47 -5.86 14.58
C GLU A 85 15.34 -6.53 13.78
N SER A 86 15.65 -7.23 12.68
CA SER A 86 14.66 -7.97 11.90
C SER A 86 14.01 -9.08 12.73
N ASN A 87 14.82 -9.86 13.45
CA ASN A 87 14.37 -10.96 14.32
C ASN A 87 13.52 -10.44 15.49
N ILE A 88 13.93 -9.32 16.09
CA ILE A 88 13.19 -8.68 17.19
C ILE A 88 11.81 -8.23 16.71
N LEU A 89 11.72 -7.54 15.57
CA LEU A 89 10.45 -7.10 15.02
C LEU A 89 9.57 -8.28 14.62
N MET A 90 10.13 -9.30 13.97
CA MET A 90 9.39 -10.51 13.61
C MET A 90 8.79 -11.20 14.84
N LYS A 91 9.53 -11.28 15.95
CA LYS A 91 9.01 -11.84 17.21
C LYS A 91 7.86 -10.99 17.75
N LYS A 92 8.00 -9.66 17.77
CA LYS A 92 6.95 -8.72 18.22
C LYS A 92 5.67 -8.86 17.39
N LEU A 93 5.79 -8.93 16.06
CA LEU A 93 4.63 -9.14 15.18
C LEU A 93 3.97 -10.49 15.43
N ASN A 94 4.74 -11.56 15.65
CA ASN A 94 4.17 -12.89 15.90
C ASN A 94 3.47 -13.01 17.26
N ASN A 95 3.92 -12.26 18.26
CA ASN A 95 3.32 -12.26 19.60
C ASN A 95 2.02 -11.44 19.69
N ASN A 96 1.85 -10.44 18.82
CA ASN A 96 0.66 -9.59 18.82
C ASN A 96 -0.19 -9.82 17.56
N ARG A 97 -1.35 -10.46 17.73
CA ARG A 97 -2.28 -10.81 16.62
C ARG A 97 -2.72 -9.58 15.80
N ILE A 98 -2.93 -8.43 16.45
CA ILE A 98 -3.37 -7.20 15.77
C ILE A 98 -2.24 -6.69 14.88
N LEU A 99 -1.01 -6.62 15.40
CA LEU A 99 0.15 -6.19 14.63
C LEU A 99 0.46 -7.16 13.48
N LYS A 100 0.32 -8.47 13.74
CA LYS A 100 0.44 -9.50 12.69
C LYS A 100 -0.53 -9.25 11.55
N LEU A 101 -1.80 -9.02 11.86
CA LEU A 101 -2.85 -8.76 10.87
C LEU A 101 -2.57 -7.48 10.08
N LEU A 102 -2.23 -6.39 10.76
CA LEU A 102 -1.90 -5.11 10.13
C LEU A 102 -0.66 -5.20 9.25
N GLY A 103 0.33 -6.03 9.63
CA GLY A 103 1.56 -6.25 8.88
C GLY A 103 1.36 -6.79 7.46
N HIS A 104 0.20 -7.40 7.18
CA HIS A 104 -0.17 -7.79 5.82
C HIS A 104 -0.44 -6.59 4.89
N THR A 105 -0.62 -5.38 5.44
CA THR A 105 -0.68 -4.16 4.64
C THR A 105 0.70 -3.51 4.57
N PRO A 106 1.29 -3.33 3.37
CA PRO A 106 2.66 -2.81 3.23
C PRO A 106 2.93 -1.48 3.95
N LEU A 107 1.93 -0.59 3.99
CA LEU A 107 2.05 0.70 4.67
C LEU A 107 2.28 0.54 6.19
N TYR A 108 1.47 -0.29 6.86
CA TYR A 108 1.65 -0.56 8.29
C TYR A 108 2.95 -1.32 8.54
N LEU A 109 3.35 -2.24 7.66
CA LEU A 109 4.61 -2.94 7.82
C LEU A 109 5.82 -1.98 7.78
N ARG A 110 5.82 -1.03 6.83
CA ARG A 110 6.84 0.03 6.77
C ARG A 110 6.85 0.88 8.05
N LEU A 111 5.68 1.21 8.57
CA LEU A 111 5.50 1.92 9.83
C LEU A 111 6.09 1.12 11.00
N PHE A 112 5.83 -0.18 11.09
CA PHE A 112 6.42 -1.01 12.14
C PHE A 112 7.94 -1.06 12.04
N CYS A 113 8.49 -1.16 10.83
CA CYS A 113 9.92 -1.15 10.61
C CYS A 113 10.58 0.15 11.11
N TYR A 114 10.05 1.31 10.74
CA TYR A 114 10.62 2.56 11.23
C TYR A 114 10.40 2.75 12.73
N LEU A 115 9.24 2.41 13.29
CA LEU A 115 9.02 2.51 14.74
C LEU A 115 9.99 1.62 15.51
N SER A 116 10.27 0.42 15.00
CA SER A 116 11.26 -0.49 15.59
C SER A 116 12.67 0.08 15.51
N ARG A 117 13.01 0.80 14.42
CA ARG A 117 14.30 1.47 14.27
C ARG A 117 14.47 2.68 15.20
N GLN A 118 13.39 3.41 15.48
CA GLN A 118 13.40 4.56 16.40
C GLN A 118 13.39 4.13 17.87
N ASN A 119 12.59 3.12 18.22
CA ASN A 119 12.37 2.70 19.60
C ASN A 119 13.42 1.71 20.12
N LYS A 120 14.71 1.89 19.77
CA LYS A 120 15.80 0.98 20.19
C LYS A 120 15.90 0.77 21.71
N SER A 121 15.30 1.65 22.52
CA SER A 121 15.39 1.61 23.99
C SER A 121 14.11 1.20 24.75
N ASN A 122 12.94 1.05 24.11
CA ASN A 122 11.68 0.76 24.82
C ASN A 122 11.01 -0.51 24.27
N ASN A 123 11.39 -1.66 24.81
CA ASN A 123 10.92 -2.97 24.35
C ASN A 123 9.47 -3.30 24.79
N ASP A 124 8.98 -2.73 25.89
CA ASP A 124 7.76 -3.19 26.54
C ASP A 124 6.45 -2.60 25.97
N LYS A 125 6.54 -1.64 25.05
CA LYS A 125 5.35 -0.93 24.52
C LYS A 125 4.60 -1.62 23.39
N TRP A 126 5.14 -2.71 22.82
CA TRP A 126 4.58 -3.33 21.61
C TRP A 126 3.48 -4.36 21.93
N ASP A 127 3.57 -5.04 23.07
CA ASP A 127 2.61 -6.06 23.46
C ASP A 127 1.25 -5.45 23.82
N GLU A 128 1.24 -4.23 24.36
CA GLU A 128 0.03 -3.44 24.63
C GLU A 128 -0.39 -2.49 23.49
N MET A 129 0.22 -2.64 22.30
CA MET A 129 -0.05 -1.74 21.18
C MET A 129 -1.45 -2.00 20.63
N THR A 130 -2.33 -1.02 20.81
CA THR A 130 -3.67 -0.99 20.19
C THR A 130 -3.66 -0.20 18.89
N LEU A 131 -4.68 -0.40 18.06
CA LEU A 131 -4.85 0.36 16.83
C LEU A 131 -4.93 1.88 17.11
N SER A 132 -5.63 2.28 18.18
CA SER A 132 -5.72 3.69 18.59
C SER A 132 -4.35 4.28 18.92
N LYS A 133 -3.55 3.58 19.74
CA LYS A 133 -2.18 4.01 20.08
C LYS A 133 -1.31 4.14 18.82
N LEU A 134 -1.46 3.22 17.85
CA LEU A 134 -0.74 3.29 16.57
C LEU A 134 -1.10 4.55 15.77
N TYR A 135 -2.39 4.88 15.68
CA TYR A 135 -2.85 6.10 15.02
C TYR A 135 -2.41 7.37 15.74
N GLU A 136 -2.42 7.39 17.07
CA GLU A 136 -1.88 8.51 17.83
C GLU A 136 -0.39 8.72 17.56
N ILE A 137 0.39 7.63 17.49
CA ILE A 137 1.80 7.71 17.13
C ILE A 137 1.93 8.30 15.73
N LEU A 138 1.19 7.77 14.75
CA LEU A 138 1.19 8.28 13.37
C LEU A 138 0.89 9.77 13.28
N LEU A 139 -0.09 10.26 14.03
CA LEU A 139 -0.47 11.68 14.06
C LEU A 139 0.62 12.55 14.71
N LYS A 140 1.32 12.03 15.72
CA LYS A 140 2.36 12.77 16.46
C LYS A 140 3.71 12.80 15.76
N THR A 141 3.96 11.88 14.84
CA THR A 141 5.26 11.78 14.16
C THR A 141 5.16 12.31 12.73
N LYS A 142 6.10 13.16 12.31
CA LYS A 142 6.22 13.61 10.92
C LYS A 142 6.73 12.46 10.05
N TRP A 143 5.82 11.62 9.55
CA TRP A 143 6.13 10.43 8.75
C TRP A 143 6.08 10.65 7.24
N ILE A 144 5.54 11.79 6.80
CA ILE A 144 5.32 12.12 5.40
C ILE A 144 6.11 13.40 5.11
N GLU A 145 7.39 13.23 4.80
CA GLU A 145 8.22 14.19 4.05
C GLU A 145 8.94 13.42 2.95
#